data_AF-B6WQS6-F1
#
_entry.id   AF-B6WQS6-F1
#
_cell.length_a   1.000
_cell.length_b   1.000
_cell.length_c   1.000
_cell.angle_alpha   90.00
_cell.angle_beta   90.00
_cell.angle_gamma   90.00
#
_symmetry.space_group_name_H-M   'P 1'
#
loop_
_entity.id
_entity.type
_entity.pdbx_description
1 polymer ?
#
loop_
_entity_poly.entity_id
_entity_poly.type
_entity_poly.pdbx_seq_one_letter_code
_entity_poly.pdbx_strand_id
1 'polypeptide(L)'
;MLRKIISLTTFFSFVLLIISSIMLYVVPEGRVAYWADWRIIFTKAQWGDLHITGGALFLVAGLWHTFLNWKPVMNYIRGAGGGSRKPLLAAALICLFVYAGTLLEIPPMQQLVSWNDAIKDYQARKYGEPPFGHAETSSLKQFSAFLGLDCGLILQKMGEAGFKGELKPESIFIAIATSNDMTPQELFSFIMKSTGATMPVRGSGKGQGKGQAAQ
;
A
#
# COMPACT_ATOMS: atom_id res chain seq x y z
N MET A 1 0.90 27.83 27.25
CA MET A 1 -0.07 27.14 26.38
C MET A 1 0.58 26.39 25.21
N LEU A 2 1.47 27.01 24.42
CA LEU A 2 2.11 26.37 23.25
C LEU A 2 2.73 24.97 23.51
N ARG A 3 3.53 24.80 24.58
CA ARG A 3 4.12 23.50 24.96
C ARG A 3 3.07 22.39 25.13
N LYS A 4 1.94 22.71 25.77
CA LYS A 4 0.84 21.75 26.01
C LYS A 4 0.17 21.37 24.69
N ILE A 5 -0.11 22.36 23.84
CA ILE A 5 -0.71 22.14 22.52
C ILE A 5 0.19 21.22 21.70
N ILE A 6 1.48 21.55 21.55
CA ILE A 6 2.41 20.76 20.74
C ILE A 6 2.57 19.33 21.27
N SER A 7 2.63 19.15 22.58
CA SER A 7 2.70 17.81 23.19
C SER A 7 1.44 16.99 22.92
N LEU A 8 0.25 17.58 23.08
CA LEU A 8 -1.02 16.92 22.75
C LEU A 8 -1.14 16.65 21.24
N THR A 9 -0.75 17.59 20.37
CA THR A 9 -0.73 17.38 18.92
C THR A 9 0.21 16.25 18.53
N THR A 10 1.40 16.17 19.14
CA THR A 10 2.36 15.08 18.91
C THR A 10 1.75 13.74 19.35
N PHE A 11 1.08 13.70 20.49
CA PHE A 11 0.41 12.49 20.99
C PHE A 11 -0.75 12.04 20.08
N PHE A 12 -1.67 12.94 19.72
CA PHE A 12 -2.80 12.57 18.87
C PHE A 12 -2.37 12.20 17.45
N SER A 13 -1.40 12.91 16.87
CA SER A 13 -0.84 12.52 15.56
C SER A 13 -0.12 11.18 15.59
N PHE A 14 0.57 10.85 16.70
CA PHE A 14 1.13 9.52 16.92
C PHE A 14 0.06 8.42 16.95
N VAL A 15 -1.06 8.64 17.64
CA VAL A 15 -2.19 7.68 17.67
C VAL A 15 -2.78 7.48 16.28
N LEU A 16 -3.02 8.55 15.52
CA LEU A 16 -3.52 8.47 14.15
C LEU A 16 -2.52 7.78 13.21
N LEU A 17 -1.22 7.98 13.43
CA LEU A 17 -0.17 7.26 12.71
C LEU A 17 -0.17 5.76 12.99
N ILE A 18 -0.39 5.34 14.24
CA ILE A 18 -0.52 3.91 14.57
C ILE A 18 -1.70 3.30 13.80
N ILE A 19 -2.87 3.96 13.83
CA ILE A 19 -4.07 3.47 13.14
C ILE A 19 -3.80 3.34 11.64
N SER A 20 -3.27 4.38 11.00
CA SER A 20 -2.96 4.35 9.57
C SER A 20 -1.86 3.34 9.22
N SER A 21 -0.86 3.14 10.09
CA SER A 21 0.20 2.13 9.89
C SER A 21 -0.35 0.71 9.95
N ILE A 22 -1.22 0.41 10.92
CA ILE A 22 -1.90 -0.89 11.02
C ILE A 22 -2.74 -1.14 9.77
N MET A 23 -3.48 -0.12 9.33
CA MET A 23 -4.29 -0.25 8.11
C MET A 23 -3.42 -0.52 6.89
N LEU A 24 -2.35 0.26 6.67
CA LEU A 24 -1.43 0.04 5.54
C LEU A 24 -0.70 -1.29 5.60
N TYR A 25 -0.51 -1.86 6.80
CA TYR A 25 0.05 -3.20 6.97
C TYR A 25 -0.92 -4.31 6.52
N VAL A 26 -2.23 -4.09 6.58
CA VAL A 26 -3.26 -5.09 6.23
C VAL A 26 -3.84 -4.86 4.83
N VAL A 27 -3.82 -3.64 4.30
CA VAL A 27 -4.36 -3.30 2.97
C VAL A 27 -3.58 -4.05 1.88
N PRO A 28 -4.27 -4.63 0.86
CA PRO A 28 -3.59 -5.30 -0.25
C PRO A 28 -2.60 -4.41 -0.98
N GLU A 29 -1.68 -5.02 -1.72
CA GLU A 29 -0.81 -4.29 -2.64
C GLU A 29 -1.63 -3.44 -3.62
N GLY A 30 -1.06 -2.32 -4.08
CA GLY A 30 -1.78 -1.37 -4.95
C GLY A 30 -2.45 -2.03 -6.13
N ARG A 31 -1.72 -2.93 -6.80
CA ARG A 31 -2.24 -3.69 -7.95
C ARG A 31 -3.50 -4.49 -7.64
N VAL A 32 -3.57 -5.13 -6.47
CA VAL A 32 -4.71 -5.96 -6.06
C VAL A 32 -5.83 -5.08 -5.52
N ALA A 33 -5.48 -4.06 -4.74
CA ALA A 33 -6.45 -3.16 -4.13
C ALA A 33 -7.25 -2.37 -5.17
N TYR A 34 -6.60 -1.82 -6.19
CA TYR A 34 -7.31 -1.08 -7.26
C TYR A 34 -8.06 -2.03 -8.19
N TRP A 35 -7.50 -3.21 -8.46
CA TRP A 35 -8.12 -4.22 -9.32
C TRP A 35 -9.43 -4.78 -8.75
N ALA A 36 -9.47 -5.00 -7.43
CA ALA A 36 -10.62 -5.53 -6.74
C ALA A 36 -11.48 -4.46 -6.06
N ASP A 37 -11.21 -3.17 -6.32
CA ASP A 37 -11.86 -2.02 -5.66
C ASP A 37 -11.94 -2.19 -4.12
N TRP A 38 -10.83 -2.60 -3.52
CA TRP A 38 -10.77 -2.96 -2.11
C TRP A 38 -10.98 -1.74 -1.21
N ARG A 39 -11.91 -1.87 -0.26
CA ARG A 39 -12.20 -0.87 0.79
C ARG A 39 -12.72 -1.55 2.06
N ILE A 40 -12.44 -0.94 3.22
CA ILE A 40 -13.10 -1.26 4.50
C ILE A 40 -13.85 -0.01 4.98
N ILE A 41 -13.10 1.03 5.36
CA ILE A 41 -13.63 2.36 5.70
C ILE A 41 -13.25 3.35 4.60
N PHE A 42 -12.00 3.28 4.18
CA PHE A 42 -11.42 4.08 3.12
C PHE A 42 -10.76 3.21 2.06
N THR A 43 -10.55 3.77 0.88
CA THR A 43 -9.76 3.15 -0.17
C THR A 43 -8.29 3.06 0.24
N LYS A 44 -7.50 2.21 -0.45
CA LYS A 44 -6.04 2.16 -0.25
C LYS A 44 -5.39 3.54 -0.37
N ALA A 45 -5.80 4.32 -1.38
CA ALA A 45 -5.24 5.65 -1.65
C ALA A 45 -5.51 6.59 -0.46
N GLN A 46 -6.74 6.62 0.02
CA GLN A 46 -7.13 7.44 1.17
C GLN A 46 -6.39 7.05 2.46
N TRP A 47 -6.18 5.76 2.73
CA TRP A 47 -5.34 5.33 3.86
C TRP A 47 -3.89 5.79 3.70
N GLY A 48 -3.36 5.77 2.48
CA GLY A 48 -2.05 6.34 2.15
C GLY A 48 -1.98 7.85 2.41
N ASP A 49 -2.98 8.61 1.94
CA ASP A 49 -3.06 10.05 2.13
C ASP A 49 -3.13 10.44 3.62
N LEU A 50 -3.95 9.72 4.40
CA LEU A 50 -4.06 9.89 5.85
C LEU A 50 -2.71 9.61 6.55
N HIS A 51 -2.00 8.56 6.14
CA HIS A 51 -0.70 8.21 6.72
C HIS A 51 0.36 9.28 6.40
N ILE A 52 0.43 9.74 5.14
CA ILE A 52 1.41 10.74 4.71
C ILE A 52 1.15 12.08 5.41
N THR A 53 -0.08 12.58 5.37
CA THR A 53 -0.44 13.88 5.96
C THR A 53 -0.34 13.84 7.50
N GLY A 54 -0.81 12.77 8.13
CA GLY A 54 -0.63 12.54 9.57
C GLY A 54 0.84 12.41 9.98
N GLY A 55 1.64 11.74 9.15
CA GLY A 55 3.10 11.61 9.30
C GLY A 55 3.82 12.95 9.24
N ALA A 56 3.50 13.78 8.25
CA ALA A 56 4.04 15.13 8.14
C ALA A 56 3.71 15.96 9.39
N LEU A 57 2.46 15.90 9.88
CA LEU A 57 2.05 16.58 11.11
C LEU A 57 2.86 16.07 12.33
N PHE A 58 2.99 14.75 12.49
CA PHE A 58 3.76 14.16 13.58
C PHE A 58 5.23 14.56 13.54
N LEU A 59 5.85 14.62 12.35
CA LEU A 59 7.24 15.06 12.20
C LEU A 59 7.40 16.52 12.61
N VAL A 60 6.57 17.42 12.09
CA VAL A 60 6.63 18.85 12.44
C VAL A 60 6.37 19.06 13.94
N ALA A 61 5.32 18.45 14.48
CA ALA A 61 4.98 18.55 15.89
C ALA A 61 6.07 17.92 16.77
N GLY A 62 6.63 16.78 16.38
CA GLY A 62 7.70 16.07 17.07
C GLY A 62 9.02 16.82 17.10
N LEU A 63 9.39 17.49 16.01
CA LEU A 63 10.54 18.40 15.96
C LEU A 63 10.34 19.56 16.92
N TRP A 64 9.16 20.19 16.91
CA TRP A 64 8.85 21.28 17.82
C TRP A 64 8.80 20.80 19.28
N HIS A 65 8.24 19.62 19.52
CA HIS A 65 8.20 18.98 20.83
C HIS A 65 9.62 18.74 21.35
N THR A 66 10.52 18.24 20.50
CA THR A 66 11.93 18.00 20.83
C THR A 66 12.67 19.30 21.11
N PHE A 67 12.50 20.32 20.27
CA PHE A 67 13.11 21.63 20.46
C PHE A 67 12.66 22.31 21.76
N LEU A 68 11.35 22.31 22.03
CA LEU A 68 10.83 22.86 23.28
C LEU A 68 11.36 22.09 24.50
N ASN A 69 11.54 20.76 24.39
CA ASN A 69 12.05 19.90 25.46
C ASN A 69 13.56 19.60 25.33
N TRP A 70 14.33 20.50 24.71
CA TRP A 70 15.76 20.29 24.43
C TRP A 70 16.62 20.05 25.67
N LYS A 71 16.35 20.77 26.76
CA LYS A 71 17.08 20.59 28.03
C LYS A 71 16.96 19.16 28.57
N PRO A 72 15.76 18.60 28.78
CA PRO A 72 15.57 17.18 29.11
C PRO A 72 16.30 16.22 28.15
N VAL A 73 16.14 16.40 26.84
CA VAL A 73 16.76 15.55 25.82
C VAL A 73 18.29 15.54 25.98
N MET A 74 18.89 16.73 26.11
CA MET A 74 20.33 16.86 26.27
C MET A 74 20.83 16.30 27.60
N ASN A 75 20.02 16.36 28.66
CA ASN A 75 20.35 15.73 29.94
C ASN A 75 20.41 14.21 29.82
N TYR A 76 19.49 13.59 29.08
CA TYR A 76 19.52 12.14 28.80
C TYR A 76 20.73 11.74 27.95
N ILE A 77 21.13 12.58 26.98
CA ILE A 77 22.31 12.33 26.14
C ILE A 77 23.62 12.48 26.93
N ARG A 78 23.75 13.57 27.70
CA ARG A 78 25.01 13.89 28.40
C ARG A 78 25.21 13.10 29.68
N GLY A 79 24.15 12.51 30.26
CA GLY A 79 24.18 11.88 31.58
C GLY A 79 24.39 12.92 32.68
N ALA A 80 23.68 14.04 32.61
CA ALA A 80 23.93 15.19 33.49
C ALA A 80 23.78 14.84 34.98
N GLY A 81 24.79 15.17 35.80
CA GLY A 81 24.78 15.03 37.26
C GLY A 81 25.31 13.71 37.83
N GLY A 82 26.23 13.01 37.15
CA GLY A 82 26.72 11.70 37.59
C GLY A 82 25.78 10.53 37.22
N GLY A 83 24.80 10.79 36.35
CA GLY A 83 23.84 9.80 35.86
C GLY A 83 24.45 8.82 34.85
N SER A 84 24.00 7.58 34.90
CA SER A 84 24.46 6.50 34.04
C SER A 84 24.08 6.72 32.57
N ARG A 85 25.03 6.51 31.63
CA ARG A 85 24.76 6.51 30.17
C ARG A 85 24.07 5.22 29.67
N LYS A 86 23.79 4.26 30.57
CA LYS A 86 23.13 2.99 30.22
C LYS A 86 21.82 3.16 29.45
N PRO A 87 20.91 4.11 29.77
CA PRO A 87 19.67 4.29 29.01
C PRO A 87 19.89 4.74 27.56
N LEU A 88 20.87 5.63 27.33
CA LEU A 88 21.24 6.07 25.98
C LEU A 88 21.79 4.90 25.16
N LEU A 89 22.72 4.14 25.76
CA LEU A 89 23.30 2.96 25.12
C LEU A 89 22.22 1.91 24.82
N ALA A 90 21.32 1.65 25.77
CA ALA A 90 20.21 0.72 25.60
C ALA A 90 19.28 1.16 24.45
N ALA A 91 18.88 2.43 24.39
CA ALA A 91 18.06 2.95 23.30
C ALA A 91 18.78 2.81 21.94
N ALA A 92 20.06 3.15 21.86
CA ALA A 92 20.86 3.01 20.65
C ALA A 92 20.98 1.54 20.20
N LEU A 93 21.24 0.62 21.14
CA LEU A 93 21.34 -0.82 20.87
C LEU A 93 20.00 -1.41 20.45
N ILE A 94 18.88 -0.98 21.03
CA ILE A 94 17.53 -1.42 20.61
C ILE A 94 17.27 -0.96 19.17
N CYS A 95 17.54 0.30 18.84
CA CYS A 95 17.41 0.79 17.46
C CYS A 95 18.33 -0.01 16.52
N LEU A 96 19.61 -0.17 16.86
CA LEU A 96 20.54 -0.93 16.03
C LEU A 96 20.10 -2.38 15.85
N PHE A 97 19.62 -3.04 16.91
CA PHE A 97 19.10 -4.40 16.86
C PHE A 97 17.92 -4.53 15.89
N VAL A 98 16.94 -3.62 15.96
CA VAL A 98 15.77 -3.65 15.07
C VAL A 98 16.17 -3.41 13.61
N TYR A 99 16.99 -2.41 13.34
CA TYR A 99 17.37 -2.07 11.95
C TYR A 99 18.34 -3.10 11.36
N ALA A 100 19.39 -3.49 12.09
CA ALA A 100 20.31 -4.53 11.65
C ALA A 100 19.61 -5.87 11.52
N GLY A 101 18.76 -6.24 12.48
CA GLY A 101 17.98 -7.47 12.40
C GLY A 101 16.95 -7.48 11.28
N THR A 102 16.38 -6.33 10.90
CA THR A 102 15.56 -6.24 9.67
C THR A 102 16.41 -6.52 8.43
N LEU A 103 17.58 -5.89 8.29
CA LEU A 103 18.46 -6.07 7.13
C LEU A 103 19.07 -7.47 7.04
N LEU A 104 19.32 -8.10 8.18
CA LEU A 104 19.88 -9.45 8.29
C LEU A 104 18.80 -10.54 8.37
N GLU A 105 17.51 -10.17 8.21
CA GLU A 105 16.37 -11.10 8.28
C GLU A 105 16.32 -11.91 9.58
N ILE A 106 16.63 -11.29 10.72
CA ILE A 106 16.66 -11.91 12.06
C ILE A 106 15.30 -11.76 12.76
N PRO A 107 14.82 -12.78 13.50
CA PRO A 107 13.63 -12.64 14.36
C PRO A 107 13.78 -11.59 15.48
N PRO A 108 12.68 -10.91 15.88
CA PRO A 108 11.31 -11.05 15.38
C PRO A 108 11.02 -10.24 14.11
N MET A 109 11.96 -9.43 13.61
CA MET A 109 11.74 -8.53 12.46
C MET A 109 11.36 -9.30 11.20
N GLN A 110 12.03 -10.44 10.95
CA GLN A 110 11.68 -11.34 9.85
C GLN A 110 10.24 -11.87 9.93
N GLN A 111 9.75 -12.18 11.14
CA GLN A 111 8.39 -12.69 11.33
C GLN A 111 7.36 -11.62 10.97
N LEU A 112 7.60 -10.37 11.41
CA LEU A 112 6.73 -9.26 11.05
C LEU A 112 6.68 -9.05 9.53
N VAL A 113 7.82 -9.07 8.83
CA VAL A 113 7.83 -8.92 7.37
C VAL A 113 7.12 -10.10 6.68
N SER A 114 7.43 -11.34 7.07
CA SER A 114 6.82 -12.52 6.45
C SER A 114 5.30 -12.63 6.68
N TRP A 115 4.77 -12.14 7.80
CA TRP A 115 3.32 -12.04 8.01
C TRP A 115 2.68 -11.03 7.06
N ASN A 116 3.32 -9.89 6.82
CA ASN A 116 2.84 -8.92 5.84
C ASN A 116 2.78 -9.53 4.44
N ASP A 117 3.82 -10.26 4.04
CA ASP A 117 3.87 -10.95 2.74
C ASP A 117 2.79 -12.02 2.64
N ALA A 118 2.59 -12.82 3.70
CA ALA A 118 1.53 -13.84 3.73
C ALA A 118 0.12 -13.23 3.58
N ILE A 119 -0.14 -12.07 4.19
CA ILE A 119 -1.40 -11.33 4.03
C ILE A 119 -1.57 -10.90 2.57
N LYS A 120 -0.54 -10.31 1.97
CA LYS A 120 -0.57 -9.86 0.56
C LYS A 120 -0.77 -11.02 -0.40
N ASP A 121 -0.07 -12.13 -0.20
CA ASP A 121 -0.19 -13.35 -1.01
C ASP A 121 -1.58 -13.99 -0.89
N TYR A 122 -2.16 -13.98 0.31
CA TYR A 122 -3.53 -14.42 0.52
C TYR A 122 -4.51 -13.55 -0.26
N GLN A 123 -4.34 -12.22 -0.20
CA GLN A 123 -5.19 -11.27 -0.89
C GLN A 123 -5.05 -11.38 -2.41
N ALA A 124 -3.85 -11.53 -2.94
CA ALA A 124 -3.61 -11.79 -4.36
C ALA A 124 -4.31 -13.06 -4.85
N ARG A 125 -4.28 -14.14 -4.07
CA ARG A 125 -5.01 -15.38 -4.38
C ARG A 125 -6.53 -15.22 -4.28
N LYS A 126 -7.01 -14.46 -3.31
CA LYS A 126 -8.44 -14.25 -3.07
C LYS A 126 -9.09 -13.33 -4.11
N TYR A 127 -8.43 -12.23 -4.44
CA TYR A 127 -8.97 -11.18 -5.30
C TYR A 127 -8.45 -11.23 -6.74
N GLY A 128 -7.45 -12.07 -7.01
CA GLY A 128 -6.78 -12.14 -8.29
C GLY A 128 -5.84 -10.97 -8.53
N GLU A 129 -5.12 -11.04 -9.64
CA GLU A 129 -4.15 -10.03 -10.03
C GLU A 129 -4.51 -9.44 -11.39
N PRO A 130 -4.23 -8.14 -11.61
CA PRO A 130 -4.43 -7.57 -12.92
C PRO A 130 -3.48 -8.22 -13.94
N PRO A 131 -3.90 -8.36 -15.21
CA PRO A 131 -3.09 -8.99 -16.26
C PRO A 131 -1.79 -8.24 -16.54
N PHE A 132 -1.72 -6.95 -16.20
CA PHE A 132 -0.53 -6.10 -16.27
C PHE A 132 -0.65 -4.93 -15.27
N GLY A 133 0.44 -4.17 -15.08
CA GLY A 133 0.42 -3.02 -14.18
C GLY A 133 -0.56 -1.95 -14.63
N HIS A 134 -1.34 -1.39 -13.69
CA HIS A 134 -2.33 -0.35 -13.95
C HIS A 134 -3.40 -0.70 -15.00
N ALA A 135 -3.71 -1.99 -15.17
CA ALA A 135 -4.70 -2.46 -16.14
C ALA A 135 -6.07 -1.82 -15.95
N GLU A 136 -6.44 -1.49 -14.71
CA GLU A 136 -7.65 -0.76 -14.37
C GLU A 136 -7.73 0.64 -15.00
N THR A 137 -6.58 1.29 -15.24
CA THR A 137 -6.54 2.64 -15.84
C THR A 137 -6.31 2.62 -17.35
N SER A 138 -6.11 1.45 -17.94
CA SER A 138 -5.91 1.31 -19.39
C SER A 138 -7.21 1.49 -20.17
N SER A 139 -7.11 1.81 -21.46
CA SER A 139 -8.28 1.80 -22.35
C SER A 139 -8.67 0.36 -22.70
N LEU A 140 -9.94 0.13 -23.03
CA LEU A 140 -10.43 -1.18 -23.47
C LEU A 140 -9.63 -1.72 -24.68
N LYS A 141 -9.19 -0.83 -25.58
CA LYS A 141 -8.32 -1.16 -26.72
C LYS A 141 -6.94 -1.66 -26.29
N GLN A 142 -6.30 -1.00 -25.32
CA GLN A 142 -5.00 -1.44 -24.80
C GLN A 142 -5.14 -2.77 -24.06
N PHE A 143 -6.19 -2.90 -23.26
CA PHE A 143 -6.49 -4.09 -22.49
C PHE A 143 -6.71 -5.31 -23.39
N SER A 144 -7.56 -5.17 -24.42
CA SER A 144 -7.83 -6.22 -25.41
C SER A 144 -6.58 -6.58 -26.22
N ALA A 145 -5.81 -5.60 -26.67
CA ALA A 145 -4.56 -5.82 -27.39
C ALA A 145 -3.54 -6.61 -26.54
N PHE A 146 -3.40 -6.30 -25.25
CA PHE A 146 -2.52 -7.04 -24.35
C PHE A 146 -2.92 -8.52 -24.21
N LEU A 147 -4.23 -8.78 -24.20
CA LEU A 147 -4.76 -10.15 -24.10
C LEU A 147 -4.85 -10.88 -25.43
N GLY A 148 -4.54 -10.22 -26.55
CA GLY A 148 -4.72 -10.78 -27.90
C GLY A 148 -6.19 -11.00 -28.27
N LEU A 149 -7.11 -10.21 -27.70
CA LEU A 149 -8.54 -10.30 -27.94
C LEU A 149 -9.01 -9.24 -28.93
N ASP A 150 -10.02 -9.58 -29.72
CA ASP A 150 -10.67 -8.61 -30.59
C ASP A 150 -11.53 -7.62 -29.78
N CYS A 151 -11.16 -6.34 -29.84
CA CYS A 151 -11.87 -5.28 -29.11
C CYS A 151 -13.33 -5.12 -29.58
N GLY A 152 -13.61 -5.38 -30.87
CA GLY A 152 -14.96 -5.33 -31.44
C GLY A 152 -15.87 -6.40 -30.84
N LEU A 153 -15.37 -7.63 -30.74
CA LEU A 153 -16.05 -8.75 -30.10
C LEU A 153 -16.33 -8.48 -28.63
N ILE A 154 -15.38 -7.88 -27.89
CA ILE A 154 -15.60 -7.49 -26.50
C ILE A 154 -16.74 -6.47 -26.40
N LEU A 155 -16.70 -5.40 -27.20
CA LEU A 155 -17.76 -4.39 -27.23
C LEU A 155 -19.11 -5.00 -27.59
N GLN A 156 -19.15 -5.92 -28.56
CA GLN A 156 -20.37 -6.66 -28.91
C GLN A 156 -20.90 -7.45 -27.71
N LYS A 157 -20.04 -8.22 -27.03
CA LYS A 157 -20.45 -9.03 -25.86
C LYS A 157 -20.94 -8.17 -24.69
N MET A 158 -20.31 -7.02 -24.47
CA MET A 158 -20.75 -6.05 -23.47
C MET A 158 -22.11 -5.43 -23.83
N GLY A 159 -22.34 -5.15 -25.12
CA GLY A 159 -23.65 -4.71 -25.62
C GLY A 159 -24.73 -5.77 -25.43
N GLU A 160 -24.44 -7.04 -25.78
CA GLU A 160 -25.34 -8.18 -25.56
C GLU A 160 -25.67 -8.39 -24.07
N ALA A 161 -24.73 -8.08 -23.18
CA ALA A 161 -24.91 -8.17 -21.73
C ALA A 161 -25.56 -6.92 -21.10
N GLY A 162 -25.90 -5.90 -21.90
CA GLY A 162 -26.61 -4.71 -21.43
C GLY A 162 -25.76 -3.73 -20.62
N PHE A 163 -24.45 -3.65 -20.90
CA PHE A 163 -23.59 -2.66 -20.24
C PHE A 163 -24.08 -1.22 -20.53
N LYS A 164 -24.03 -0.37 -19.51
CA LYS A 164 -24.49 1.02 -19.58
C LYS A 164 -23.54 1.89 -20.41
N GLY A 165 -24.12 2.80 -21.20
CA GLY A 165 -23.42 3.88 -21.92
C GLY A 165 -22.89 3.49 -23.30
N GLU A 166 -22.37 4.49 -24.02
CA GLU A 166 -21.68 4.28 -25.30
C GLU A 166 -20.23 3.82 -25.06
N LEU A 167 -20.04 2.51 -24.95
CA LEU A 167 -18.70 1.92 -24.81
C LEU A 167 -17.90 2.09 -26.12
N LYS A 168 -16.69 2.64 -25.99
CA LYS A 168 -15.76 2.87 -27.11
C LYS A 168 -14.42 2.20 -26.81
N PRO A 169 -13.60 1.90 -27.82
CA PRO A 169 -12.26 1.34 -27.60
C PRO A 169 -11.39 2.19 -26.67
N GLU A 170 -11.61 3.50 -26.63
CA GLU A 170 -10.90 4.47 -25.79
C GLU A 170 -11.45 4.55 -24.36
N SER A 171 -12.61 3.95 -24.09
CA SER A 171 -13.21 3.94 -22.74
C SER A 171 -12.26 3.31 -21.73
N ILE A 172 -12.08 3.99 -20.60
CA ILE A 172 -11.18 3.56 -19.53
C ILE A 172 -11.79 2.38 -18.77
N PHE A 173 -11.00 1.34 -18.55
CA PHE A 173 -11.45 0.06 -18.01
C PHE A 173 -12.16 0.19 -16.66
N ILE A 174 -11.58 0.92 -15.71
CA ILE A 174 -12.20 1.17 -14.39
C ILE A 174 -13.48 2.00 -14.52
N ALA A 175 -13.54 2.95 -15.44
CA ALA A 175 -14.74 3.76 -15.63
C ALA A 175 -15.92 2.91 -16.12
N ILE A 176 -15.65 1.95 -17.02
CA ILE A 176 -16.65 0.98 -17.49
C ILE A 176 -17.11 0.09 -16.34
N ALA A 177 -16.18 -0.41 -15.52
CA ALA A 177 -16.51 -1.23 -14.37
C ALA A 177 -17.41 -0.46 -13.39
N THR A 178 -16.99 0.75 -13.00
CA THR A 178 -17.73 1.61 -12.06
C THR A 178 -19.11 2.00 -12.58
N SER A 179 -19.27 2.34 -13.86
CA SER A 179 -20.60 2.68 -14.41
C SER A 179 -21.58 1.50 -14.38
N ASN A 180 -21.05 0.28 -14.33
CA ASN A 180 -21.81 -0.97 -14.32
C ASN A 180 -21.86 -1.63 -12.95
N ASP A 181 -21.48 -0.91 -11.88
CA ASP A 181 -21.50 -1.42 -10.51
C ASP A 181 -20.62 -2.67 -10.32
N MET A 182 -19.53 -2.75 -11.08
CA MET A 182 -18.55 -3.83 -11.09
C MET A 182 -17.17 -3.34 -10.69
N THR A 183 -16.35 -4.24 -10.18
CA THR A 183 -14.90 -4.07 -10.05
C THR A 183 -14.18 -4.34 -11.38
N PRO A 184 -12.97 -3.79 -11.60
CA PRO A 184 -12.14 -4.17 -12.74
C PRO A 184 -11.93 -5.70 -12.84
N GLN A 185 -11.77 -6.38 -11.71
CA GLN A 185 -11.64 -7.83 -11.66
C GLN A 185 -12.89 -8.57 -12.18
N GLU A 186 -14.08 -8.13 -11.81
CA GLU A 186 -15.34 -8.71 -12.30
C GLU A 186 -15.53 -8.44 -13.78
N LEU A 187 -15.22 -7.22 -14.24
CA LEU A 187 -15.26 -6.87 -15.66
C LEU A 187 -14.32 -7.75 -16.48
N PHE A 188 -13.11 -7.97 -15.99
CA PHE A 188 -12.16 -8.87 -16.61
C PHE A 188 -12.69 -10.31 -16.66
N SER A 189 -13.24 -10.81 -15.56
CA SER A 189 -13.81 -12.15 -15.48
C SER A 189 -14.96 -12.33 -16.49
N PHE A 190 -15.78 -11.29 -16.67
CA PHE A 190 -16.81 -11.26 -17.71
C PHE A 190 -16.21 -11.34 -19.11
N ILE A 191 -15.18 -10.55 -19.42
CA ILE A 191 -14.53 -10.55 -20.75
C ILE A 191 -13.95 -11.94 -21.06
N MET A 192 -13.23 -12.55 -20.11
CA MET A 192 -12.65 -13.88 -20.32
C MET A 192 -13.72 -14.95 -20.54
N LYS A 193 -14.80 -14.92 -19.74
CA LYS A 193 -15.91 -15.88 -19.88
C LYS A 193 -16.70 -15.70 -21.18
N SER A 194 -16.94 -14.47 -21.60
CA SER A 194 -17.77 -14.15 -22.79
C SER A 194 -17.03 -14.33 -24.12
N THR A 195 -15.71 -14.18 -24.12
CA THR A 195 -14.86 -14.42 -25.30
C THR A 195 -14.34 -15.85 -25.38
N GLY A 196 -14.53 -16.67 -24.34
CA GLY A 196 -13.99 -18.03 -24.26
C GLY A 196 -12.46 -18.08 -24.16
N ALA A 197 -11.82 -16.93 -23.97
CA ALA A 197 -10.38 -16.85 -23.84
C ALA A 197 -9.92 -17.44 -22.50
N THR A 198 -8.79 -18.12 -22.54
CA THR A 198 -8.06 -18.53 -21.34
C THR A 198 -6.92 -17.54 -21.11
N MET A 199 -6.56 -17.31 -19.85
CA MET A 199 -5.43 -16.44 -19.50
C MET A 199 -4.20 -16.87 -20.31
N PRO A 200 -3.51 -15.97 -21.02
CA PRO A 200 -2.18 -16.29 -21.50
C PRO A 200 -1.35 -16.67 -20.27
N VAL A 201 -0.77 -17.88 -20.28
CA VAL A 201 0.07 -18.38 -19.19
C VAL A 201 1.23 -17.38 -19.04
N ARG A 202 1.13 -16.51 -18.04
CA ARG A 202 2.14 -15.49 -17.81
C ARG A 202 3.37 -16.19 -17.24
N GLY A 203 4.44 -16.24 -18.03
CA GLY A 203 5.77 -16.59 -17.55
C GLY A 203 6.05 -15.80 -16.28
N SER A 204 6.49 -16.51 -15.24
CA SER A 204 6.78 -15.99 -13.91
C SER A 204 7.83 -14.87 -13.99
N GLY A 205 7.36 -13.64 -14.24
CA GLY A 205 8.12 -12.42 -14.03
C GLY A 205 8.25 -12.22 -12.53
N LYS A 206 9.13 -13.00 -11.91
CA LYS A 206 9.67 -12.73 -10.57
C LYS A 206 10.13 -11.27 -10.59
N GLY A 207 9.39 -10.40 -9.91
CA GLY A 207 9.93 -9.13 -9.48
C GLY A 207 11.15 -9.42 -8.61
N GLN A 208 12.33 -9.38 -9.20
CA GLN A 208 13.59 -9.32 -8.49
C GLN A 208 13.66 -7.96 -7.81
N GLY A 209 13.01 -7.88 -6.64
CA GLY A 209 13.30 -6.91 -5.60
C GLY A 209 14.23 -7.51 -4.55
N LYS A 210 15.21 -8.32 -4.96
CA LYS A 210 16.36 -8.63 -4.08
C LYS A 210 17.35 -7.50 -4.28
N GLY A 211 17.34 -6.53 -3.37
CA GLY A 211 18.43 -5.59 -3.19
C GLY A 211 19.69 -6.37 -2.81
N GLN A 212 20.42 -6.85 -3.82
CA GLN A 212 21.83 -7.14 -3.69
C GLN A 212 22.54 -5.79 -3.66
N ALA A 213 22.96 -5.38 -2.46
CA ALA A 213 24.03 -4.42 -2.27
C ALA A 213 24.93 -4.95 -1.15
N ALA A 214 25.74 -5.94 -1.52
CA ALA A 214 26.93 -6.34 -0.79
C ALA A 214 28.04 -6.50 -1.82
N GLN A 215 28.71 -5.38 -2.14
CA GLN A 215 30.12 -5.29 -2.49
C GLN A 215 30.64 -3.95 -1.96
#